data_AF-A0A2K2FPN6-F1
#
_entry.id   AF-A0A2K2FPN6-F1
#
_cell.length_a   1.000
_cell.length_b   1.000
_cell.length_c   1.000
_cell.angle_alpha   90.00
_cell.angle_beta   90.00
_cell.angle_gamma   90.00
#
_symmetry.space_group_name_H-M   'P 1'
#
loop_
_entity.id
_entity.type
_entity.pdbx_description
1 polymer ?
#
loop_
_entity_poly.entity_id
_entity_poly.type
_entity_poly.pdbx_seq_one_letter_code
_entity_poly.pdbx_strand_id
1 'polypeptide(L)' 'MDKEKLIQFYMTHRGGINGALTGFVISVLVLTIGLFRTLFIVIFVALGYFLGKKLTEDSDYIKNLLDKILPPGMYR' A
#
# COMPACT_ATOMS: atom_id res chain seq x y z
N MET A 1 -34.79 3.06 -0.66
CA MET A 1 -34.91 4.48 -0.27
C MET A 1 -33.84 4.94 0.71
N ASP A 2 -33.62 4.27 1.85
CA ASP A 2 -32.57 4.71 2.80
C ASP A 2 -31.14 4.36 2.39
N LYS A 3 -30.97 3.20 1.74
CA LYS A 3 -29.65 2.71 1.31
C LYS A 3 -29.05 3.58 0.20
N GLU A 4 -29.86 4.06 -0.74
CA GLU A 4 -29.36 4.94 -1.82
C GLU A 4 -28.87 6.28 -1.27
N LYS A 5 -29.53 6.84 -0.25
CA LYS A 5 -29.10 8.08 0.40
C LYS A 5 -27.78 7.92 1.15
N LEU A 6 -27.59 6.81 1.85
CA LEU A 6 -26.33 6.50 2.53
C LEU A 6 -25.18 6.32 1.54
N ILE A 7 -25.45 5.62 0.43
CA ILE A 7 -24.45 5.42 -0.63
C ILE A 7 -24.07 6.76 -1.25
N GLN A 8 -25.04 7.60 -1.63
CA GLN A 8 -24.79 8.94 -2.17
C GLN A 8 -24.01 9.82 -1.20
N PHE A 9 -24.40 9.83 0.08
CA PHE A 9 -23.67 10.58 1.10
C PHE A 9 -22.21 10.11 1.24
N TYR A 10 -22.00 8.79 1.20
CA TYR A 10 -20.66 8.20 1.17
C TYR A 10 -19.90 8.60 -0.08
N MET A 11 -20.51 8.57 -1.28
CA MET A 11 -19.91 9.02 -2.55
C MET A 11 -19.37 10.45 -2.46
N THR A 12 -20.16 11.35 -1.88
CA THR A 12 -19.80 12.77 -1.75
C THR A 12 -18.63 13.00 -0.78
N HIS A 13 -18.50 12.16 0.25
CA HIS A 13 -17.51 12.34 1.32
C HIS A 13 -16.48 11.20 1.42
N ARG A 14 -16.30 10.39 0.37
CA ARG A 14 -15.45 9.18 0.37
C ARG A 14 -14.06 9.45 0.92
N GLY A 15 -13.45 10.58 0.53
CA GLY A 15 -12.10 10.95 0.97
C GLY A 15 -12.02 11.14 2.49
N GLY A 16 -12.95 11.91 3.06
CA GLY A 16 -12.99 12.17 4.50
C GLY A 16 -13.30 10.92 5.31
N ILE A 17 -14.26 10.10 4.84
CA ILE A 17 -14.66 8.86 5.54
C ILE A 17 -13.53 7.82 5.47
N ASN A 18 -12.92 7.62 4.31
CA ASN A 18 -11.78 6.70 4.17
C ASN A 18 -10.57 7.18 4.97
N GLY A 19 -10.30 8.49 4.96
CA GLY A 19 -9.22 9.08 5.76
C GLY A 19 -9.44 8.88 7.26
N ALA A 20 -10.65 9.14 7.75
CA ALA A 20 -11.01 8.93 9.16
C ALA A 20 -10.92 7.45 9.55
N LEU A 21 -11.43 6.54 8.70
CA LEU A 21 -11.38 5.10 8.96
C LEU A 21 -9.93 4.60 9.00
N THR A 22 -9.12 5.03 8.04
CA THR A 22 -7.69 4.65 7.95
C THR A 22 -6.92 5.22 9.15
N GLY A 23 -7.13 6.49 9.49
CA GLY A 23 -6.50 7.13 10.64
C GLY A 23 -6.90 6.48 11.97
N PHE A 24 -8.17 6.07 12.10
CA PHE A 24 -8.65 5.35 13.28
C PHE A 24 -7.94 3.99 13.44
N VAL A 25 -7.86 3.21 12.36
CA VAL A 25 -7.14 1.92 12.37
C VAL A 25 -5.68 2.13 12.74
N ILE A 26 -4.99 3.10 12.12
CA ILE A 26 -3.59 3.40 12.43
C ILE A 26 -3.42 3.79 13.91
N SER A 27 -4.27 4.68 14.44
CA SER A 27 -4.23 5.09 15.85
C SER A 27 -4.44 3.92 16.81
N VAL A 28 -5.39 3.02 16.51
CA VAL A 28 -5.63 1.82 17.33
C VAL A 28 -4.41 0.91 17.32
N LEU A 29 -3.75 0.73 16.17
CA LEU A 29 -2.50 -0.02 16.08
C LEU A 29 -1.36 0.64 16.88
N VAL A 30 -1.22 1.97 16.79
CA VAL A 30 -0.24 2.76 17.56
C VAL A 30 -0.45 2.60 19.06
N LEU A 31 -1.70 2.66 19.53
CA LEU A 31 -2.04 2.52 20.94
C LEU A 31 -1.84 1.08 21.46
N THR A 32 -2.16 0.07 20.64
CA THR A 32 -2.07 -1.35 21.05
C THR A 32 -0.62 -1.86 21.01
N ILE A 33 0.11 -1.54 19.95
CA ILE A 33 1.46 -2.06 19.70
C ILE A 33 2.52 -1.15 20.36
N GLY A 34 2.24 0.16 20.48
CA GLY A 34 3.10 1.20 21.04
C GLY A 34 3.70 2.12 19.96
N LEU A 35 3.87 3.40 20.29
CA LEU A 35 4.32 4.46 19.37
C LEU A 35 5.63 4.15 18.64
N PHE A 36 6.62 3.62 19.36
CA PHE A 36 7.94 3.30 18.79
C PHE A 36 7.90 2.14 17.79
N ARG A 37 7.05 1.14 18.04
CA ARG A 37 6.92 -0.02 17.15
C ARG A 37 6.22 0.37 15.84
N THR A 38 5.21 1.22 15.91
CA THR A 38 4.57 1.75 14.69
C THR A 38 5.51 2.64 13.88
N LEU A 39 6.38 3.43 14.53
CA LEU A 39 7.38 4.24 13.82
C LEU A 39 8.36 3.34 13.04
N PHE A 40 8.80 2.23 13.66
CA PHE A 40 9.66 1.24 13.00
C PHE A 40 8.98 0.63 11.78
N ILE A 41 7.71 0.25 11.90
CA ILE A 41 6.92 -0.28 10.77
C ILE A 41 6.79 0.76 9.65
N VAL A 42 6.47 2.02 9.97
CA VAL A 42 6.34 3.10 8.98
C VAL A 42 7.65 3.32 8.22
N ILE A 43 8.79 3.32 8.92
CA ILE A 43 10.10 3.46 8.29
C ILE A 43 10.37 2.28 7.34
N PHE A 44 10.12 1.05 7.77
CA PHE A 44 10.31 -0.13 6.91
C PHE A 44 9.36 -0.14 5.71
N VAL A 45 8.11 0.28 5.87
CA VAL A 45 7.15 0.42 4.77
C VAL A 45 7.60 1.50 3.79
N ALA A 46 8.06 2.65 4.27
CA ALA A 46 8.57 3.73 3.43
C ALA A 46 9.83 3.29 2.66
N LEU A 47 10.75 2.59 3.32
CA LEU A 47 11.93 2.01 2.69
C LEU A 47 11.53 0.95 1.65
N GLY A 48 10.63 0.04 1.99
CA GLY A 48 10.11 -0.97 1.08
C GLY A 48 9.43 -0.36 -0.15
N TYR A 49 8.66 0.70 0.02
CA TYR A 49 8.04 1.44 -1.09
C TYR A 49 9.08 2.16 -1.94
N PHE A 50 10.07 2.82 -1.33
CA PHE A 50 11.14 3.51 -2.07
C PHE A 50 12.00 2.53 -2.87
N LEU A 51 12.37 1.40 -2.24
CA LEU A 51 13.06 0.30 -2.91
C LEU A 51 12.19 -0.28 -4.03
N GLY A 52 10.95 -0.66 -3.73
CA GLY A 52 10.02 -1.24 -4.71
C GLY A 52 9.74 -0.31 -5.88
N LYS A 53 9.56 0.99 -5.63
CA LYS A 53 9.40 2.00 -6.68
C LYS A 53 10.66 2.09 -7.54
N LYS A 54 11.85 2.13 -6.94
CA LYS A 54 13.12 2.14 -7.67
C LYS A 54 13.30 0.89 -8.54
N LEU A 55 12.91 -0.29 -8.03
CA LEU A 55 12.91 -1.55 -8.79
C LEU A 55 11.89 -1.53 -9.93
N THR A 56 10.74 -0.86 -9.75
CA THR A 56 9.68 -0.76 -10.75
C THR A 56 10.02 0.25 -11.86
N GLU A 57 10.69 1.34 -11.50
CA GLU A 57 11.16 2.38 -12.42
C GLU A 57 12.27 1.81 -13.35
N ASP A 58 13.09 0.91 -12.83
CA ASP A 58 14.05 0.08 -13.59
C ASP A 58 13.43 -1.27 -14.04
N SER A 59 12.26 -1.23 -14.68
CA SER A 59 11.61 -2.46 -15.20
C SER A 59 12.51 -3.27 -16.13
N ASP A 60 13.51 -2.65 -16.78
CA ASP A 60 14.49 -3.33 -17.61
C ASP A 60 15.53 -4.09 -16.76
N TYR A 61 15.88 -3.61 -15.57
CA TYR A 61 16.83 -4.30 -14.68
C TYR A 61 16.22 -5.56 -14.07
N ILE A 62 14.94 -5.50 -13.69
CA ILE A 62 14.20 -6.67 -13.19
C ILE A 62 14.03 -7.70 -14.31
N LYS A 63 13.65 -7.27 -15.53
CA LYS A 63 13.57 -8.18 -16.68
C LYS A 63 14.91 -8.83 -16.99
N ASN A 64 16.00 -8.06 -17.04
CA ASN A 64 17.35 -8.59 -17.30
C ASN A 64 17.87 -9.50 -16.19
N LEU A 65 17.57 -9.22 -14.92
CA LEU A 65 17.91 -10.11 -13.81
C LEU A 65 17.06 -11.40 -13.83
N LEU A 66 15.78 -11.27 -14.16
CA LEU A 66 14.85 -12.38 -14.24
C LEU A 66 15.21 -13.29 -15.43
N ASP A 67 15.57 -12.74 -16.60
CA ASP A 67 16.06 -13.49 -17.77
C ASP A 67 17.42 -14.16 -17.52
N LYS A 68 18.22 -13.65 -16.58
CA LYS A 68 19.51 -14.25 -16.21
C LYS A 68 19.37 -15.36 -15.16
N ILE A 69 18.31 -15.34 -14.36
CA ILE A 69 18.02 -16.31 -13.30
C ILE A 69 17.04 -17.40 -13.74
N LEU A 70 16.12 -17.10 -14.67
CA LEU A 70 15.22 -18.06 -15.28
C LEU A 70 15.75 -18.49 -16.65
N PRO A 71 15.97 -19.79 -16.89
CA PRO A 71 16.40 -20.28 -18.19
C PRO A 71 15.36 -19.93 -19.28
N PRO A 72 15.82 -19.51 -20.47
CA PRO A 72 14.93 -19.01 -21.51
C PRO A 72 14.09 -20.16 -22.09
N GLY A 73 12.79 -19.91 -22.22
CA GLY A 73 11.92 -20.69 -23.08
C GLY A 73 10.75 -21.35 -22.36
N MET A 74 9.71 -20.59 -22.05
CA MET A 74 8.30 -21.04 -22.08
C MET A 74 7.35 -19.82 -22.11
N TYR A 75 7.52 -18.93 -23.08
CA TYR A 75 6.44 -18.06 -23.52
C TYR A 75 6.20 -18.35 -25.01
N ARG A 76 5.33 -19.34 -25.25
CA ARG A 76 4.60 -19.50 -26.50
C ARG A 76 3.14 -19.29 -26.19
#